data_AF-A0AAD6K8N7-F1
#
_entry.id   AF-A0AAD6K8N7-F1
#
_cell.length_a   1.000
_cell.length_b   1.000
_cell.length_c   1.000
_cell.angle_alpha   90.00
_cell.angle_beta   90.00
_cell.angle_gamma   90.00
#
_symmetry.space_group_name_H-M   'P 1'
#
loop_
_entity.id
_entity.type
_entity.pdbx_description
1 polymer ?
#
loop_
_entity_poly.entity_id
_entity_poly.type
_entity_poly.pdbx_seq_one_letter_code
_entity_poly.pdbx_strand_id
1 'polypeptide(L)'
;MVVHDAYDTMLMHLYSNTVKSFKTSLEQSLNEGREYVASIHLCSQCCLREFDEGCEDVAIQQSGWNANKFRKRLICNMLSEMMAKYENQITHAIGNTVESLLEASERNTWALVRDVFECNTEKAISEFSDAAASFELRSSEIDTKFIADEGKRKADAGRVLKRMMDR
;
A
#
# COMPACT_ATOMS: atom_id res chain seq x y z
N MET A 1 32.50 -15.58 1.82
CA MET A 1 31.35 -16.02 1.01
C MET A 1 30.23 -16.56 1.91
N VAL A 2 30.46 -17.61 2.71
CA VAL A 2 29.42 -18.23 3.58
C VAL A 2 28.76 -17.26 4.58
N VAL A 3 29.52 -16.39 5.25
CA VAL A 3 28.95 -15.46 6.26
C VAL A 3 28.07 -14.39 5.61
N HIS A 4 28.44 -13.93 4.41
CA HIS A 4 27.65 -12.96 3.66
C HIS A 4 26.34 -13.59 3.14
N ASP A 5 26.41 -14.80 2.59
CA ASP A 5 25.21 -15.53 2.11
C ASP A 5 24.25 -15.85 3.25
N ALA A 6 24.78 -16.20 4.43
CA ALA A 6 23.97 -16.41 5.63
C ALA A 6 23.27 -15.12 6.08
N TYR A 7 23.98 -13.99 6.03
CA TYR A 7 23.42 -12.68 6.36
C TYR A 7 22.32 -12.24 5.37
N ASP A 8 22.54 -12.41 4.06
CA ASP A 8 21.53 -12.10 3.03
C ASP A 8 20.29 -12.99 3.17
N THR A 9 20.48 -14.28 3.46
CA THR A 9 19.37 -15.22 3.69
C THR A 9 18.53 -14.79 4.89
N MET A 10 19.19 -14.36 5.96
CA MET A 10 18.51 -13.88 7.16
C MET A 10 17.78 -12.55 6.90
N LEU A 11 18.40 -11.58 6.24
CA LEU A 11 17.73 -10.34 5.84
C LEU A 11 16.50 -10.61 4.97
N MET A 12 16.60 -11.59 4.06
CA MET A 12 15.46 -12.02 3.24
C MET A 12 14.34 -12.65 4.07
N HIS A 13 14.68 -13.43 5.10
CA HIS A 13 13.72 -14.01 6.03
C HIS A 13 13.03 -12.94 6.88
N LEU A 14 13.79 -12.01 7.48
CA LEU A 14 13.25 -10.86 8.22
C LEU A 14 12.30 -10.05 7.33
N TYR A 15 12.77 -9.65 6.13
CA TYR A 15 11.96 -8.95 5.14
C TYR A 15 10.64 -9.69 4.84
N SER A 16 10.70 -10.99 4.56
CA SER A 16 9.52 -11.78 4.16
C SER A 16 8.52 -11.89 5.30
N ASN A 17 9.01 -12.09 6.53
CA ASN A 17 8.17 -12.16 7.72
C ASN A 17 7.52 -10.81 8.02
N THR A 18 8.27 -9.71 7.91
CA THR A 18 7.72 -8.37 8.15
C THR A 18 6.66 -8.01 7.10
N VAL A 19 6.86 -8.33 5.82
CA VAL A 19 5.83 -8.15 4.79
C VAL A 19 4.56 -8.93 5.15
N LYS A 20 4.70 -10.19 5.59
CA LYS A 20 3.56 -11.02 5.98
C LYS A 20 2.85 -10.48 7.24
N SER A 21 3.63 -10.04 8.23
CA SER A 21 3.14 -9.43 9.46
C SER A 21 2.31 -8.19 9.15
N PHE A 22 2.87 -7.27 8.35
CA PHE A 22 2.17 -6.06 7.93
C PHE A 22 0.81 -6.35 7.29
N LYS A 23 0.75 -7.28 6.33
CA LYS A 23 -0.51 -7.67 5.67
C LYS A 23 -1.55 -8.18 6.67
N THR A 24 -1.12 -9.09 7.56
CA THR A 24 -1.99 -9.75 8.53
C THR A 24 -2.51 -8.73 9.56
N SER A 25 -1.62 -7.91 10.12
CA SER A 25 -1.96 -6.90 11.12
C SER A 25 -2.84 -5.80 10.54
N LEU A 26 -2.58 -5.37 9.31
CA LEU A 26 -3.43 -4.38 8.63
C LEU A 26 -4.83 -4.94 8.42
N GLU A 27 -4.94 -6.16 7.86
CA GLU A 27 -6.23 -6.81 7.65
C GLU A 27 -7.01 -7.00 8.96
N GLN A 28 -6.35 -7.48 10.01
CA GLN A 28 -6.96 -7.62 11.33
C GLN A 28 -7.45 -6.26 11.87
N SER A 29 -6.63 -5.21 11.76
CA SER A 29 -6.96 -3.87 12.23
C SER A 29 -8.23 -3.32 11.58
N LEU A 30 -8.36 -3.54 10.28
CA LEU A 30 -9.55 -3.12 9.52
C LEU A 30 -10.78 -3.95 9.87
N ASN A 31 -10.61 -5.26 10.09
CA ASN A 31 -11.70 -6.13 10.53
C ASN A 31 -12.22 -5.78 11.94
N GLU A 32 -11.35 -5.21 12.78
CA GLU A 32 -11.72 -4.67 14.10
C GLU A 32 -12.38 -3.29 14.03
N GLY A 33 -12.63 -2.76 12.82
CA GLY A 33 -13.31 -1.49 12.60
C GLY A 33 -12.46 -0.26 12.91
N ARG A 34 -11.14 -0.40 13.04
CA ARG A 34 -10.26 0.75 13.20
C ARG A 34 -10.24 1.60 11.94
N GLU A 35 -10.04 2.90 12.13
CA GLU A 35 -9.85 3.84 11.04
C GLU A 35 -8.67 3.41 10.16
N TYR A 36 -8.87 3.55 8.86
CA TYR A 36 -7.96 3.03 7.85
C TYR A 36 -6.56 3.65 7.93
N VAL A 37 -6.49 4.98 8.05
CA VAL A 37 -5.23 5.74 8.15
C VAL A 37 -4.47 5.39 9.42
N ALA A 38 -5.16 5.36 10.57
CA ALA A 38 -4.57 4.99 11.84
C ALA A 38 -4.03 3.55 11.83
N SER A 39 -4.77 2.62 11.22
CA SER A 39 -4.35 1.22 11.05
C SER A 39 -3.08 1.11 10.21
N ILE A 40 -3.03 1.84 9.09
CA ILE A 40 -1.85 1.90 8.22
C ILE A 40 -0.64 2.40 8.98
N HIS A 41 -0.72 3.57 9.63
CA HIS A 41 0.40 4.15 10.35
C HIS A 41 0.92 3.23 11.44
N LEU A 42 0.01 2.67 12.26
CA LEU A 42 0.37 1.78 13.35
C LEU A 42 1.06 0.51 12.85
N CYS A 43 0.47 -0.17 11.86
CA CYS A 43 1.04 -1.40 11.31
C CYS A 43 2.40 -1.13 10.64
N SER A 44 2.53 -0.04 9.89
CA SER A 44 3.80 0.32 9.23
C SER A 44 4.90 0.65 10.23
N GLN A 45 4.62 1.47 11.24
CA GLN A 45 5.60 1.82 12.28
C GLN A 45 6.04 0.60 13.07
N CYS A 46 5.10 -0.24 13.51
CA CYS A 46 5.42 -1.48 14.24
C CYS A 46 6.29 -2.41 13.40
N CYS A 47 5.91 -2.66 12.15
CA CYS A 47 6.65 -3.57 11.28
C CYS A 47 8.04 -3.04 10.90
N LEU A 48 8.20 -1.74 10.65
CA LEU A 48 9.53 -1.15 10.40
C LEU A 48 10.42 -1.25 11.62
N ARG A 49 9.88 -0.96 12.82
CA ARG A 49 10.64 -1.10 14.06
C ARG A 49 11.10 -2.54 14.27
N GLU A 50 10.21 -3.52 14.12
CA GLU A 50 10.55 -4.95 14.23
C GLU A 50 11.64 -5.36 13.22
N PHE A 51 11.58 -4.82 12.00
CA PHE A 51 12.59 -5.08 10.98
C PHE A 51 13.93 -4.43 11.33
N ASP A 52 13.93 -3.18 11.77
CA ASP A 52 15.12 -2.41 12.13
C ASP A 52 15.81 -3.04 13.36
N GLU A 53 15.06 -3.39 14.41
CA GLU A 53 15.54 -4.13 15.58
C GLU A 53 16.12 -5.50 15.20
N GLY A 54 15.42 -6.27 14.36
CA GLY A 54 15.92 -7.55 13.87
C GLY A 54 17.18 -7.44 13.01
N CYS A 55 17.41 -6.30 12.36
CA CYS A 55 18.65 -6.02 11.64
C CYS A 55 19.80 -5.65 12.59
N GLU A 56 19.52 -4.94 13.70
CA GLU A 56 20.52 -4.57 14.71
C GLU A 56 21.04 -5.79 15.48
N ASP A 57 20.16 -6.71 15.87
CA ASP A 57 20.52 -7.95 16.59
C ASP A 57 21.54 -8.81 15.85
N VAL A 58 21.65 -8.62 14.54
CA VAL A 58 22.52 -9.42 13.67
C VAL A 58 23.50 -8.55 12.88
N ALA A 59 23.58 -7.27 13.20
CA ALA A 59 24.55 -6.35 12.62
C ALA A 59 25.96 -6.77 13.03
N ILE A 60 26.77 -7.18 12.05
CA ILE A 60 28.18 -7.42 12.28
C ILE A 60 28.88 -6.06 12.29
N GLN A 61 29.39 -5.67 13.46
CA GLN A 61 30.00 -4.36 13.78
C GLN A 61 31.05 -3.82 12.79
N GLN A 62 31.55 -4.64 11.86
CA GLN A 62 32.62 -4.31 10.92
C GLN A 62 32.24 -4.41 9.44
N SER A 63 31.00 -4.78 9.09
CA SER A 63 30.62 -4.99 7.70
C SER A 63 29.58 -3.96 7.25
N GLY A 64 29.89 -3.18 6.20
CA GLY A 64 28.94 -2.28 5.54
C GLY A 64 27.84 -3.03 4.76
N TRP A 65 27.32 -4.12 5.31
CA TRP A 65 26.34 -4.99 4.67
C TRP A 65 24.96 -4.31 4.66
N ASN A 66 24.25 -4.45 3.54
CA ASN A 66 23.29 -3.45 3.09
C ASN A 66 21.84 -3.79 3.49
N ALA A 67 21.54 -3.78 4.80
CA ALA A 67 20.17 -3.89 5.32
C ALA A 67 19.24 -2.81 4.74
N ASN A 68 19.78 -1.63 4.41
CA ASN A 68 19.04 -0.52 3.81
C ASN A 68 18.36 -0.93 2.48
N LYS A 69 18.96 -1.79 1.66
CA LYS A 69 18.32 -2.33 0.45
C LYS A 69 17.03 -3.09 0.77
N PHE A 70 17.06 -3.94 1.79
CA PHE A 70 15.90 -4.73 2.20
C PHE A 70 14.86 -3.84 2.87
N ARG A 71 15.28 -2.85 3.67
CA ARG A 71 14.40 -1.83 4.25
C ARG A 71 13.65 -1.04 3.18
N LYS A 72 14.35 -0.54 2.14
CA LYS A 72 13.71 0.16 1.00
C LYS A 72 12.70 -0.73 0.28
N ARG A 73 13.07 -1.98 0.02
CA ARG A 73 12.16 -2.96 -0.59
C ARG A 73 10.94 -3.21 0.28
N LEU A 74 11.11 -3.31 1.59
CA LEU A 74 10.02 -3.50 2.55
C LEU A 74 9.02 -2.36 2.46
N ILE A 75 9.50 -1.12 2.48
CA ILE A 75 8.63 0.06 2.39
C ILE A 75 7.87 0.08 1.05
N CYS A 76 8.55 -0.18 -0.08
CA CYS A 76 7.86 -0.27 -1.38
C CYS A 76 6.73 -1.31 -1.37
N ASN A 77 6.93 -2.47 -0.72
CA ASN A 77 5.88 -3.48 -0.62
C ASN A 77 4.72 -3.00 0.27
N MET A 78 5.02 -2.39 1.41
CA MET A 78 3.98 -1.82 2.28
C MET A 78 3.14 -0.77 1.53
N LEU A 79 3.78 0.15 0.80
CA LEU A 79 3.09 1.15 -0.01
C LEU A 79 2.21 0.51 -1.10
N SER A 80 2.70 -0.51 -1.80
CA SER A 80 1.90 -1.23 -2.80
C SER A 80 0.70 -1.95 -2.21
N GLU A 81 0.84 -2.55 -1.02
CA GLU A 81 -0.29 -3.17 -0.32
C GLU A 81 -1.34 -2.13 0.10
N MET A 82 -0.91 -0.95 0.57
CA MET A 82 -1.82 0.15 0.87
C MET A 82 -2.59 0.61 -0.38
N MET A 83 -1.90 0.80 -1.51
CA MET A 83 -2.52 1.17 -2.77
C MET A 83 -3.57 0.13 -3.21
N ALA A 84 -3.22 -1.16 -3.16
CA ALA A 84 -4.15 -2.23 -3.53
C ALA A 84 -5.41 -2.24 -2.64
N LYS A 85 -5.26 -1.93 -1.35
CA LYS A 85 -6.39 -1.84 -0.42
C LYS A 85 -7.27 -0.61 -0.69
N TYR A 86 -6.71 0.56 -1.00
CA TYR A 86 -7.50 1.72 -1.45
C TYR A 86 -8.27 1.44 -2.73
N GLU A 87 -7.64 0.81 -3.72
CA GLU A 87 -8.28 0.42 -4.98
C GLU A 87 -9.47 -0.52 -4.74
N ASN A 88 -9.31 -1.50 -3.85
CA ASN A 88 -10.40 -2.40 -3.47
C ASN A 88 -11.56 -1.65 -2.79
N GLN A 89 -11.27 -0.69 -1.91
CA GLN A 89 -12.29 0.13 -1.26
C GLN A 89 -13.08 0.98 -2.25
N ILE A 90 -12.38 1.66 -3.16
CA ILE A 90 -13.01 2.48 -4.22
C ILE A 90 -13.89 1.60 -5.10
N THR A 91 -13.38 0.43 -5.51
CA THR A 91 -14.12 -0.53 -6.35
C THR A 91 -15.38 -1.02 -5.64
N HIS A 92 -15.28 -1.34 -4.35
CA HIS A 92 -16.42 -1.79 -3.55
C HIS A 92 -17.45 -0.66 -3.34
N ALA A 93 -17.00 0.57 -3.06
CA ALA A 93 -17.87 1.74 -2.91
C ALA A 93 -18.66 2.03 -4.20
N ILE A 94 -17.99 1.97 -5.36
CA ILE A 94 -18.65 2.09 -6.66
C ILE A 94 -19.65 0.95 -6.88
N GLY A 95 -19.25 -0.30 -6.61
CA GLY A 95 -20.12 -1.47 -6.76
C GLY A 95 -21.41 -1.34 -5.97
N ASN A 96 -21.30 -0.99 -4.69
CA ASN A 96 -22.45 -0.76 -3.80
C ASN A 96 -23.34 0.40 -4.27
N THR A 97 -22.72 1.47 -4.77
CA THR A 97 -23.45 2.63 -5.30
C THR A 97 -24.25 2.23 -6.53
N VAL A 98 -23.65 1.49 -7.46
CA VAL A 98 -24.33 1.00 -8.67
C VAL A 98 -25.48 0.06 -8.30
N GLU A 99 -25.27 -0.86 -7.38
CA GLU A 99 -26.32 -1.80 -6.93
C GLU A 99 -27.51 -1.03 -6.30
N SER A 100 -27.23 -0.09 -5.40
CA SER A 100 -28.28 0.75 -4.78
C SER A 100 -29.06 1.57 -5.81
N LEU A 101 -28.40 2.06 -6.86
CA LEU A 101 -29.05 2.88 -7.88
C LEU A 101 -29.90 2.05 -8.85
N LEU A 102 -29.49 0.81 -9.13
CA LEU A 102 -30.29 -0.13 -9.91
C LEU A 102 -31.61 -0.46 -9.20
N GLU A 103 -31.57 -0.68 -7.89
CA GLU A 103 -32.76 -0.92 -7.07
C GLU A 103 -33.69 0.30 -6.99
N ALA A 104 -33.13 1.52 -6.97
CA ALA A 104 -33.89 2.76 -6.83
C ALA A 104 -34.57 3.25 -8.14
N SER A 105 -34.23 2.69 -9.30
CA SER A 105 -34.72 3.14 -10.63
C SER A 105 -34.52 4.65 -10.90
N GLU A 106 -33.47 5.25 -10.32
CA GLU A 106 -33.23 6.69 -10.40
C GLU A 106 -32.49 7.10 -11.68
N ARG A 107 -32.91 8.20 -12.31
CA ARG A 107 -32.40 8.68 -13.62
C ARG A 107 -31.04 9.40 -13.58
N ASN A 108 -30.44 9.58 -12.40
CA ASN A 108 -29.22 10.40 -12.21
C ASN A 108 -27.99 9.56 -11.84
N THR A 109 -28.02 8.26 -12.18
CA THR A 109 -27.10 7.20 -11.73
C THR A 109 -25.62 7.55 -11.88
N TRP A 110 -25.22 8.11 -13.02
CA TRP A 110 -23.81 8.30 -13.35
C TRP A 110 -23.16 9.52 -12.68
N ALA A 111 -23.96 10.54 -12.34
CA ALA A 111 -23.44 11.69 -11.59
C ALA A 111 -23.03 11.27 -10.18
N LEU A 112 -23.84 10.43 -9.52
CA LEU A 112 -23.56 9.90 -8.19
C LEU A 112 -22.36 8.94 -8.19
N VAL A 113 -22.26 8.05 -9.18
CA VAL A 113 -21.09 7.17 -9.33
C VAL A 113 -19.79 7.98 -9.53
N ARG A 114 -19.85 9.08 -10.29
CA ARG A 114 -18.71 9.98 -10.50
C ARG A 114 -18.28 10.66 -9.20
N ASP A 115 -19.24 11.24 -8.49
CA ASP A 115 -18.99 11.91 -7.21
C ASP A 115 -18.35 10.96 -6.19
N VAL A 116 -18.87 9.73 -6.08
CA VAL A 116 -18.29 8.68 -5.23
C VAL A 116 -16.87 8.33 -5.67
N PHE A 117 -16.62 8.14 -6.96
CA PHE A 117 -15.28 7.83 -7.46
C PHE A 117 -14.28 8.97 -7.17
N GLU A 118 -14.64 10.21 -7.48
CA GLU A 118 -13.79 11.39 -7.30
C GLU A 118 -13.49 11.61 -5.81
N CYS A 119 -14.52 11.66 -4.96
CA CYS A 119 -14.36 11.85 -3.51
C CYS A 119 -13.49 10.75 -2.87
N ASN A 120 -13.72 9.48 -3.21
CA ASN A 120 -12.92 8.39 -2.64
C ASN A 120 -11.48 8.39 -3.19
N THR A 121 -11.27 8.79 -4.44
CA THR A 121 -9.93 8.89 -5.03
C THR A 121 -9.14 10.03 -4.40
N GLU A 122 -9.74 11.21 -4.23
CA GLU A 122 -9.10 12.36 -3.57
C GLU A 122 -8.73 12.03 -2.12
N LYS A 123 -9.65 11.41 -1.39
CA LYS A 123 -9.40 10.93 -0.03
C LYS A 123 -8.24 9.93 0.00
N ALA A 124 -8.27 8.91 -0.85
CA ALA A 124 -7.20 7.91 -0.93
C ALA A 124 -5.84 8.53 -1.26
N ILE A 125 -5.78 9.52 -2.17
CA ILE A 125 -4.54 10.24 -2.50
C ILE A 125 -4.01 11.01 -1.29
N SER A 126 -4.88 11.73 -0.57
CA SER A 126 -4.51 12.48 0.62
C SER A 126 -3.95 11.55 1.70
N GLU A 127 -4.68 10.49 2.02
CA GLU A 127 -4.32 9.54 3.06
C GLU A 127 -3.08 8.71 2.70
N PHE A 128 -2.93 8.32 1.43
CA PHE A 128 -1.72 7.66 0.94
C PHE A 128 -0.50 8.59 1.02
N SER A 129 -0.66 9.87 0.71
CA SER A 129 0.43 10.85 0.79
C SER A 129 0.89 11.06 2.24
N ASP A 130 -0.06 11.13 3.17
CA ASP A 130 0.22 11.21 4.60
C ASP A 130 0.93 9.94 5.12
N ALA A 131 0.42 8.76 4.75
CA ALA A 131 1.08 7.49 5.06
C ALA A 131 2.48 7.40 4.45
N ALA A 132 2.67 7.81 3.20
CA ALA A 132 3.98 7.80 2.54
C ALA A 132 4.98 8.74 3.23
N ALA A 133 4.53 9.89 3.75
CA ALA A 133 5.36 10.83 4.47
C ALA A 133 5.89 10.27 5.80
N SER A 134 5.14 9.37 6.47
CA SER A 134 5.57 8.77 7.74
C SER A 134 6.72 7.77 7.60
N PHE A 135 7.05 7.33 6.38
CA PHE A 135 8.18 6.45 6.10
C PHE A 135 9.54 7.16 6.04
N GLU A 136 9.61 8.49 6.25
CA GLU A 136 10.82 9.32 6.09
C GLU A 136 11.55 9.10 4.75
N LEU A 137 10.80 8.72 3.71
CA LEU A 137 11.36 8.44 2.39
C LEU A 137 11.66 9.73 1.65
N ARG A 138 12.92 9.96 1.25
CA ARG A 138 13.17 10.96 0.20
C ARG A 138 12.63 10.41 -1.12
N SER A 139 11.96 11.27 -1.90
CA SER A 139 11.37 10.90 -3.21
C SER A 139 12.36 10.22 -4.17
N SER A 140 13.66 10.45 -4.00
CA SER A 140 14.75 9.81 -4.75
C SER A 140 15.04 8.35 -4.36
N GLU A 141 14.44 7.84 -3.27
CA GLU A 141 14.75 6.52 -2.70
C GLU A 141 13.68 5.46 -2.96
N ILE A 142 12.50 5.90 -3.40
CA ILE A 142 11.45 5.03 -3.90
C ILE A 142 11.87 4.61 -5.32
N ASP A 143 11.92 3.30 -5.59
CA ASP A 143 12.16 2.82 -6.96
C ASP A 143 10.97 3.18 -7.83
N THR A 144 11.04 4.36 -8.45
CA THR A 144 9.99 4.97 -9.25
C THR A 144 9.59 4.09 -10.43
N LYS A 145 10.45 3.17 -10.87
CA LYS A 145 10.13 2.19 -11.91
C LYS A 145 9.10 1.16 -11.46
N PHE A 146 9.15 0.71 -10.21
CA PHE A 146 8.17 -0.24 -9.67
C PHE A 146 6.78 0.40 -9.56
N ILE A 147 6.71 1.65 -9.07
CA ILE A 147 5.46 2.42 -9.04
C ILE A 147 4.95 2.72 -10.46
N ALA A 148 5.86 3.03 -11.39
CA ALA A 148 5.49 3.32 -12.77
C ALA A 148 4.95 2.09 -13.53
N ASP A 149 5.51 0.90 -13.33
CA ASP A 149 5.03 -0.32 -13.97
C ASP A 149 3.65 -0.75 -13.41
N GLU A 150 3.44 -0.60 -12.10
CA GLU A 150 2.13 -0.82 -11.47
C GLU A 150 1.09 0.19 -11.97
N GLY A 151 1.46 1.48 -12.03
CA GLY A 151 0.63 2.54 -12.60
C GLY A 151 0.30 2.33 -14.08
N LYS A 152 1.24 1.78 -14.86
CA LYS A 152 1.05 1.49 -16.28
C LYS A 152 0.09 0.32 -16.53
N ARG A 153 0.12 -0.72 -15.69
CA ARG A 153 -0.86 -1.83 -15.77
C ARG A 153 -2.29 -1.39 -15.44
N LYS A 154 -2.46 -0.35 -14.59
CA LYS A 154 -3.78 0.12 -14.10
C LYS A 154 -4.40 1.25 -14.90
N ALA A 155 -3.58 2.00 -15.65
CA ALA A 155 -4.05 3.06 -16.55
C ALA A 155 -5.07 2.55 -17.60
N ASP A 156 -5.05 1.26 -17.95
CA ASP A 156 -5.96 0.68 -18.93
C ASP A 156 -7.39 0.51 -18.39
N ALA A 157 -7.54 0.09 -17.14
CA ALA A 157 -8.83 -0.03 -16.47
C ALA A 157 -9.48 1.35 -16.20
N GLY A 158 -8.68 2.32 -15.76
CA GLY A 158 -9.15 3.70 -15.53
C GLY A 158 -9.66 4.38 -16.82
N ARG A 159 -9.03 4.09 -17.97
CA ARG A 159 -9.50 4.61 -19.27
C ARG A 159 -10.83 4.00 -19.72
N VAL A 160 -11.10 2.72 -19.39
CA VAL A 160 -12.38 2.07 -19.70
C VAL A 160 -13.49 2.68 -18.86
N LEU A 161 -13.29 2.82 -17.55
CA LEU A 161 -14.23 3.47 -16.63
C LEU A 161 -14.54 4.90 -17.06
N LYS A 162 -13.52 5.70 -17.38
CA LYS A 162 -13.71 7.08 -17.83
C LYS A 162 -14.55 7.16 -19.11
N ARG A 163 -14.30 6.28 -20.09
CA ARG A 163 -15.12 6.20 -21.32
C ARG A 163 -16.56 5.75 -21.06
N MET A 164 -16.79 4.92 -20.04
CA MET A 164 -18.14 4.51 -19.64
C MET A 164 -18.89 5.66 -18.96
N MET A 165 -18.18 6.50 -18.21
CA MET A 165 -18.73 7.68 -17.54
C MET A 165 -18.95 8.87 -18.48
N ASP A 166 -18.31 8.91 -19.65
CA ASP A 166 -18.47 10.00 -20.63
C ASP A 166 -19.70 9.81 -21.57
N ARG A 167 -20.51 8.77 -21.35
CA ARG A 167 -21.74 8.47 -22.10
C ARG A 167 -22.99 8.79 -21.29
#